data_AF-A0A842VIQ4-F1
#
_entry.id   AF-A0A842VIQ4-F1
#
_cell.length_a   1.000
_cell.length_b   1.000
_cell.length_c   1.000
_cell.angle_alpha   90.00
_cell.angle_beta   90.00
_cell.angle_gamma   90.00
#
_symmetry.space_group_name_H-M   'P 1'
#
loop_
_entity.id
_entity.type
_entity.pdbx_description
1 polymer ?
#
loop_
_entity_poly.entity_id
_entity_poly.type
_entity_poly.pdbx_seq_one_letter_code
_entity_poly.pdbx_strand_id
1 'polypeptide(L)'
;MVIRTHKDSKDINFEEFKVVKRYFSRIFTVLSDEMRERLIRLNLSDDQKNEIKKELSFLSINKQREYLEELKQIYKNMLKGY
;
A
#
# COMPACT_ATOMS: atom_id res chain seq x y z
N MET A 1 -42.44 -0.60 -32.60
CA MET A 1 -42.04 -1.05 -31.25
C MET A 1 -40.67 -0.45 -30.98
N VAL A 2 -40.60 0.64 -30.20
CA VAL A 2 -39.33 1.32 -29.89
C VAL A 2 -38.81 0.75 -28.58
N ILE A 3 -37.71 -0.01 -28.64
CA ILE A 3 -37.03 -0.52 -27.44
C ILE A 3 -36.29 0.67 -26.82
N ARG A 4 -36.86 1.23 -25.74
CA ARG A 4 -36.15 2.18 -24.88
C ARG A 4 -35.18 1.39 -24.01
N THR A 5 -33.91 1.39 -24.38
CA THR A 5 -32.85 0.91 -23.49
C THR A 5 -32.62 1.95 -22.41
N HIS A 6 -33.13 1.68 -21.21
CA HIS A 6 -32.71 2.40 -20.00
C HIS A 6 -31.23 2.10 -19.76
N LYS A 7 -30.36 2.99 -20.23
CA LYS A 7 -28.94 3.00 -19.88
C LYS A 7 -28.85 3.69 -18.52
N ASP A 8 -28.94 2.91 -17.45
CA ASP A 8 -28.57 3.34 -16.09
C ASP A 8 -27.05 3.58 -16.05
N SER A 9 -26.58 4.63 -16.71
CA SER A 9 -25.29 5.21 -16.39
C SER A 9 -25.48 5.98 -15.09
N LYS A 10 -25.32 5.28 -13.95
CA LYS A 10 -25.05 5.96 -12.68
C LYS A 10 -23.86 6.88 -12.92
N ASP A 11 -24.12 8.18 -12.97
CA ASP A 11 -23.08 9.20 -13.03
C ASP A 11 -22.14 8.98 -11.86
N ILE A 12 -20.98 8.39 -12.14
CA ILE A 12 -19.94 8.19 -11.13
C ILE A 12 -19.48 9.60 -10.76
N ASN A 13 -19.89 10.07 -9.59
CA ASN A 13 -19.53 11.40 -9.13
C ASN A 13 -18.01 11.46 -8.90
N PHE A 14 -17.31 12.15 -9.79
CA PHE A 14 -15.85 12.29 -9.75
C PHE A 14 -15.37 12.96 -8.44
N GLU A 15 -16.20 13.76 -7.78
CA GLU A 15 -15.88 14.33 -6.47
C GLU A 15 -15.90 13.27 -5.37
N GLU A 16 -16.89 12.37 -5.38
CA GLU A 16 -16.97 11.24 -4.47
C GLU A 16 -15.75 10.33 -4.64
N PHE A 17 -15.33 10.08 -5.87
CA PHE A 17 -14.11 9.31 -6.16
C PHE A 17 -12.83 9.96 -5.63
N LYS A 18 -12.72 11.30 -5.68
CA LYS A 18 -11.59 12.05 -5.09
C LYS A 18 -11.59 11.96 -3.57
N VAL A 19 -12.75 12.05 -2.94
CA VAL A 19 -12.90 11.93 -1.48
C VAL A 19 -12.52 10.52 -1.03
N VAL A 20 -13.02 9.50 -1.71
CA VAL A 20 -12.67 8.09 -1.46
C VAL A 20 -11.17 7.85 -1.63
N LYS A 21 -10.56 8.35 -2.72
CA LYS A 21 -9.10 8.29 -2.91
C LYS A 21 -8.32 8.99 -1.81
N ARG A 22 -8.75 10.18 -1.37
CA ARG A 22 -8.08 10.93 -0.30
C ARG A 22 -8.21 10.23 1.05
N TYR A 23 -9.36 9.64 1.33
CA TYR A 23 -9.63 8.87 2.53
C TYR A 23 -8.75 7.61 2.59
N PHE A 24 -8.73 6.82 1.53
CA PHE A 24 -7.88 5.64 1.44
C PHE A 24 -6.39 6.00 1.38
N SER A 25 -6.02 7.09 0.70
CA SER A 25 -4.67 7.64 0.80
C SER A 25 -4.34 7.90 2.26
N ARG A 26 -5.14 8.64 3.02
CA ARG A 26 -4.85 8.92 4.45
C ARG A 26 -4.73 7.66 5.33
N ILE A 27 -5.52 6.62 5.05
CA ILE A 27 -5.49 5.35 5.78
C ILE A 27 -4.25 4.53 5.43
N PHE A 28 -3.93 4.42 4.14
CA PHE A 28 -2.87 3.53 3.68
C PHE A 28 -1.51 4.23 3.59
N THR A 29 -1.48 5.57 3.47
CA THR A 29 -0.26 6.35 3.29
C THR A 29 0.47 6.65 4.60
N VAL A 30 -0.15 6.41 5.76
CA VAL A 30 0.52 6.52 7.05
C VAL A 30 0.97 5.13 7.48
N LEU A 31 2.23 4.81 7.20
CA LEU A 31 2.91 3.72 7.92
C LEU A 31 2.74 3.97 9.41
N SER A 32 2.30 2.94 10.15
CA SER A 32 2.30 3.02 11.61
C SER A 32 3.73 3.28 12.11
N ASP A 33 3.85 3.90 13.27
CA ASP A 33 5.16 4.19 13.86
C ASP A 33 5.99 2.91 14.08
N GLU A 34 5.31 1.81 14.45
CA GLU A 34 5.89 0.46 14.51
C GLU A 34 6.54 0.05 13.17
N MET A 35 5.85 0.26 12.04
CA MET A 35 6.36 -0.13 10.72
C MET A 35 7.48 0.81 10.25
N ARG A 36 7.41 2.10 10.59
CA ARG A 36 8.49 3.06 10.32
C ARG A 36 9.77 2.67 11.02
N GLU A 37 9.70 2.35 12.32
CA GLU A 37 10.89 1.91 13.05
C GLU A 37 11.46 0.61 12.49
N ARG A 38 10.59 -0.35 12.15
CA ARG A 38 11.01 -1.61 11.54
C ARG A 38 11.74 -1.38 10.22
N LEU A 39 11.24 -0.49 9.37
CA LEU A 39 11.87 -0.12 8.12
C LEU A 39 13.21 0.61 8.31
N ILE A 40 13.31 1.50 9.31
CA ILE A 40 14.57 2.18 9.66
C ILE A 40 15.64 1.17 10.10
N ARG A 41 15.24 0.16 10.87
CA ARG A 41 16.13 -0.92 11.35
C ARG A 41 16.62 -1.87 10.25
N LEU A 42 16.03 -1.82 9.05
CA LEU A 42 16.54 -2.56 7.90
C LEU A 42 17.79 -1.85 7.35
N ASN A 43 18.86 -2.61 7.14
CA ASN A 43 20.12 -2.12 6.58
C ASN A 43 20.03 -1.96 5.05
N LEU A 44 19.08 -1.13 4.62
CA LEU A 44 18.76 -0.82 3.22
C LEU A 44 19.10 0.64 2.93
N SER A 45 19.40 0.93 1.66
CA SER A 45 19.58 2.31 1.20
C SER A 45 18.29 3.12 1.32
N ASP A 46 18.41 4.45 1.32
CA ASP A 46 17.25 5.33 1.39
C ASP A 46 16.32 5.16 0.18
N ASP A 47 16.86 4.87 -1.00
CA ASP A 47 16.09 4.58 -2.20
C ASP A 47 15.27 3.29 -2.05
N GLN A 48 15.89 2.21 -1.55
CA GLN A 48 15.21 0.95 -1.27
C GLN A 48 14.11 1.13 -0.22
N LYS A 49 14.39 1.90 0.84
CA LYS A 49 13.41 2.23 1.87
C LYS A 49 12.24 3.03 1.28
N ASN A 50 12.49 3.95 0.36
CA ASN A 50 11.44 4.74 -0.28
C ASN A 50 10.54 3.88 -1.19
N GLU A 51 11.10 2.94 -1.94
CA GLU A 51 10.30 1.99 -2.72
C GLU A 51 9.45 1.09 -1.81
N ILE A 52 10.03 0.55 -0.75
CA ILE A 52 9.28 -0.25 0.24
C ILE A 52 8.17 0.59 0.90
N LYS A 53 8.41 1.87 1.21
CA LYS A 53 7.34 2.76 1.73
C LYS A 53 6.18 2.90 0.77
N LYS A 54 6.46 3.05 -0.53
CA LYS A 54 5.40 3.13 -1.56
C LYS A 54 4.59 1.85 -1.58
N GLU A 55 5.23 0.69 -1.58
CA GLU A 55 4.53 -0.60 -1.58
C GLU A 55 3.68 -0.80 -0.31
N LEU A 56 4.26 -0.54 0.87
CA LEU A 56 3.55 -0.61 2.15
C LEU A 56 2.37 0.37 2.22
N SER A 57 2.45 1.50 1.51
CA SER A 57 1.41 2.52 1.50
C SER A 57 0.11 2.14 0.80
N PHE A 58 0.06 0.96 0.19
CA PHE A 58 -1.15 0.38 -0.42
C PHE A 58 -1.67 -0.83 0.35
N LEU A 59 -1.01 -1.20 1.45
CA LEU A 59 -1.34 -2.38 2.23
C LEU A 59 -2.07 -2.01 3.52
N SER A 60 -2.98 -2.88 3.95
CA SER A 60 -3.55 -2.82 5.30
C SER A 60 -2.45 -3.08 6.34
N ILE A 61 -2.66 -2.64 7.59
CA ILE A 61 -1.66 -2.78 8.66
C ILE A 61 -1.17 -4.23 8.87
N ASN A 62 -2.07 -5.21 8.74
CA ASN A 62 -1.72 -6.63 8.86
C ASN A 62 -0.83 -7.07 7.69
N LYS A 63 -1.13 -6.61 6.48
CA LYS A 63 -0.34 -6.88 5.28
C LYS A 63 1.02 -6.17 5.30
N GLN A 64 1.09 -4.98 5.88
CA GLN A 64 2.37 -4.28 6.10
C GLN A 64 3.30 -5.09 7.03
N ARG A 65 2.74 -5.70 8.09
CA ARG A 65 3.51 -6.56 9.00
C ARG A 65 4.03 -7.81 8.31
N GLU A 66 3.16 -8.53 7.59
CA GLU A 66 3.53 -9.72 6.82
C GLU A 66 4.65 -9.41 5.82
N TYR A 67 4.48 -8.34 5.04
CA TYR A 67 5.46 -7.89 4.06
C TYR A 67 6.85 -7.67 4.69
N LEU A 68 6.92 -6.92 5.80
CA LEU A 68 8.21 -6.63 6.44
C LEU A 68 8.85 -7.87 7.08
N GLU A 69 8.08 -8.84 7.56
CA GLU A 69 8.63 -10.11 8.05
C GLU A 69 9.19 -10.96 6.92
N GLU A 70 8.48 -11.07 5.80
CA GLU A 70 8.97 -11.77 4.62
C GLU A 70 10.27 -11.14 4.12
N LEU A 71 10.32 -9.80 4.03
CA LEU A 71 11.50 -9.09 3.57
C LEU A 71 12.70 -9.30 4.50
N LYS A 72 12.49 -9.28 5.82
CA LYS A 72 13.51 -9.61 6.81
C LYS A 72 14.01 -11.04 6.68
N GLN A 73 13.10 -12.00 6.45
CA GLN A 73 13.45 -13.41 6.31
C GLN A 73 14.25 -13.67 5.03
N ILE A 74 13.85 -13.05 3.91
CA ILE A 74 14.59 -13.08 2.65
C ILE A 74 16.00 -12.51 2.86
N TYR A 75 16.12 -11.34 3.47
CA TYR A 75 17.41 -10.72 3.74
C TYR A 75 18.32 -11.58 4.62
N LYS A 76 17.76 -12.18 5.68
CA LYS A 76 18.46 -13.12 6.54
C LYS A 76 18.93 -14.37 5.78
N ASN A 77 18.12 -14.89 4.87
CA ASN A 77 18.48 -16.05 4.04
C ASN A 77 19.56 -15.69 3.03
N MET A 78 19.51 -14.51 2.41
CA MET A 78 20.56 -14.03 1.51
C MET A 78 21.89 -13.82 2.22
N LEU A 79 21.87 -13.33 3.47
CA LEU A 79 23.09 -13.18 4.29
C LEU A 79 23.65 -14.50 4.84
N LYS A 80 22.82 -15.54 4.97
CA LYS A 80 23.25 -16.88 5.41
C LYS A 80 23.76 -17.77 4.27
N GLY A 81 23.62 -17.31 3.02
CA GLY A 81 24.02 -18.05 1.81
C GLY A 81 25.43 -17.77 1.31
N TYR A 82 26.29 -17.14 2.13
CA TYR A 82 27.72 -16.91 1.87
C TYR A 82 28.57 -17.42 3.04
#